data_AF-A0A2D5MPY1-F1
#
_entry.id   AF-A0A2D5MPY1-F1
#
_cell.length_a   1.000
_cell.length_b   1.000
_cell.length_c   1.000
_cell.angle_alpha   90.00
_cell.angle_beta   90.00
_cell.angle_gamma   90.00
#
_symmetry.space_group_name_H-M   'P 1'
#
loop_
_entity.id
_entity.type
_entity.pdbx_description
1 polymer ?
#
loop_
_entity_poly.entity_id
_entity_poly.type
_entity_poly.pdbx_seq_one_letter_code
_entity_poly.pdbx_strand_id
1 'polypeptide(L)'
;MDADIDTSMMQEIQFDNDRPVSFSDSVFEQDCNPETCLLCTSGNNDERGRSIIEELEKIDARFIGKISDKAIFNLMANWYEEKIRQPQLKFDNNAQVMKLTPEICRIHFTFHAMNPKRILKEDILFINNAQEFLKTNGVLKQNMSSGAYSINNGYMKQWNILSKTKLDLLRYYKQEFSNELLENGTSNGPHQFSSF
;
A
#
# COMPACT_ATOMS: atom_id res chain seq x y z
N MET A 1 22.39 0.04 55.85
CA MET A 1 22.79 1.16 55.00
C MET A 1 22.08 0.91 53.68
N ASP A 2 20.84 1.36 53.63
CA ASP A 2 19.95 1.16 52.51
C ASP A 2 20.29 2.21 51.44
N ALA A 3 20.52 1.75 50.22
CA ALA A 3 20.76 2.61 49.09
C ALA A 3 19.41 3.14 48.60
N ASP A 4 19.14 4.41 48.87
CA ASP A 4 18.02 5.15 48.29
C ASP A 4 18.19 5.18 46.77
N ILE A 5 17.32 4.46 46.07
CA ILE A 5 17.20 4.55 44.61
C ILE A 5 16.42 5.82 44.30
N ASP A 6 17.16 6.88 43.99
CA ASP A 6 16.62 8.15 43.49
C ASP A 6 15.76 7.89 42.25
N THR A 7 14.45 7.98 42.43
CA THR A 7 13.42 7.72 41.42
C THR A 7 13.08 8.99 40.63
N SER A 8 13.83 10.08 40.78
CA SER A 8 13.41 11.42 40.34
C SER A 8 13.75 11.83 38.90
N MET A 9 14.17 10.92 38.01
CA MET A 9 14.41 11.27 36.60
C MET A 9 13.62 10.43 35.59
N MET A 10 12.35 10.15 35.89
CA MET A 10 11.38 9.90 34.83
C MET A 10 11.11 11.23 34.10
N GLN A 11 11.93 11.53 33.11
CA GLN A 11 11.60 12.60 32.17
C GLN A 11 10.44 12.08 31.30
N GLU A 12 9.21 12.29 31.79
CA GLU A 12 8.00 12.13 31.00
C GLU A 12 8.16 12.93 29.72
N ILE A 13 7.78 12.32 28.60
CA ILE A 13 7.77 13.00 27.31
C ILE A 13 6.71 14.09 27.42
N GLN A 14 7.15 15.33 27.61
CA GLN A 14 6.27 16.50 27.59
C GLN A 14 5.74 16.70 26.16
N PHE A 15 4.56 16.17 25.89
CA PHE A 15 3.79 16.49 24.69
C PHE A 15 3.22 17.92 24.72
N ASP A 16 3.37 18.64 25.84
CA ASP A 16 2.76 19.95 26.06
C ASP A 16 3.32 21.08 25.16
N ASN A 17 4.51 20.89 24.56
CA ASN A 17 5.11 21.87 23.64
C ASN A 17 5.07 21.44 22.17
N ASP A 18 4.65 20.22 21.87
CA ASP A 18 4.47 19.77 20.49
C ASP A 18 3.04 20.11 20.07
N ARG A 19 2.89 21.15 19.25
CA ARG A 19 1.60 21.41 18.61
C ARG A 19 1.27 20.20 17.73
N PRO A 20 0.11 19.55 17.90
CA PRO A 20 -0.34 18.56 16.94
C PRO A 20 -0.46 19.27 15.59
N VAL A 21 0.41 18.92 14.66
CA VAL A 21 0.19 19.21 13.25
C VAL A 21 -0.93 18.26 12.87
N SER A 22 -2.13 18.77 12.58
CA SER A 22 -3.13 17.93 11.95
C SER A 22 -2.48 17.40 10.68
N PHE A 23 -2.63 16.11 10.40
CA PHE A 23 -2.50 15.68 9.01
C PHE A 23 -3.37 16.65 8.24
N SER A 24 -2.79 17.45 7.35
CA SER A 24 -3.61 18.30 6.52
C SER A 24 -4.48 17.33 5.74
N ASP A 25 -5.79 17.34 5.98
CA ASP A 25 -6.74 16.48 5.28
C ASP A 25 -6.53 16.56 3.76
N SER A 26 -5.93 17.66 3.26
CA SER A 26 -5.37 17.80 1.90
C SER A 26 -4.47 16.67 1.36
N VAL A 27 -3.86 15.83 2.20
CA VAL A 27 -3.10 14.63 1.75
C VAL A 27 -4.03 13.48 1.35
N PHE A 28 -5.26 13.46 1.89
CA PHE A 28 -6.29 12.47 1.62
C PHE A 28 -7.46 13.03 0.79
N GLU A 29 -7.56 14.35 0.61
CA GLU A 29 -8.58 15.07 -0.19
C GLU A 29 -8.34 15.00 -1.71
N GLN A 30 -7.92 13.86 -2.27
CA GLN A 30 -8.18 13.67 -3.70
C GLN A 30 -9.65 13.25 -3.84
N ASP A 31 -10.55 14.24 -3.92
CA ASP A 31 -11.97 14.03 -4.19
C ASP A 31 -12.13 13.24 -5.49
N CYS A 32 -12.44 11.96 -5.34
CA CYS A 32 -12.52 11.01 -6.42
C CYS A 32 -13.98 10.58 -6.58
N ASN A 33 -14.82 11.46 -7.16
CA ASN A 33 -16.24 11.19 -7.35
C ASN A 33 -16.44 10.09 -8.42
N PRO A 34 -17.11 8.96 -8.11
CA PRO A 34 -17.43 7.91 -9.07
C PRO A 34 -18.18 8.41 -10.31
N GLU A 35 -19.02 9.43 -10.18
CA GLU A 35 -19.80 10.03 -11.29
C GLU A 35 -18.93 10.73 -12.33
N THR A 36 -17.69 11.08 -11.96
CA THR A 36 -16.72 11.74 -12.85
C THR A 36 -15.64 10.78 -13.35
N CYS A 37 -15.64 9.55 -12.86
CA CYS A 37 -14.64 8.56 -13.21
C CYS A 37 -14.96 7.91 -14.55
N LEU A 38 -14.12 8.19 -15.56
CA LEU A 38 -14.30 7.69 -16.92
C LEU A 38 -14.44 6.16 -17.00
N LEU A 39 -13.75 5.42 -16.13
CA LEU A 39 -13.89 3.96 -16.08
C LEU A 39 -15.23 3.54 -15.46
N CYS A 40 -15.68 4.19 -14.39
CA CYS A 40 -16.99 3.90 -13.78
C CYS A 40 -18.16 4.25 -14.70
N THR A 41 -18.07 5.37 -15.44
CA THR A 41 -19.15 5.84 -16.31
C THR A 41 -19.18 5.13 -17.66
N SER A 42 -18.03 4.78 -18.21
CA SER A 42 -17.90 4.30 -19.60
C SER A 42 -17.50 2.82 -19.70
N GLY A 43 -17.11 2.18 -18.60
CA GLY A 43 -16.57 0.82 -18.57
C GLY A 43 -17.58 -0.30 -18.86
N ASN A 44 -18.89 -0.02 -18.79
CA ASN A 44 -19.96 -1.02 -18.87
C ASN A 44 -20.61 -1.16 -20.27
N ASN A 45 -20.00 -0.60 -21.32
CA ASN A 45 -20.64 -0.46 -22.64
C ASN A 45 -20.21 -1.52 -23.68
N ASP A 46 -19.98 -2.77 -23.28
CA ASP A 46 -19.74 -3.85 -24.25
C ASP A 46 -21.03 -4.63 -24.54
N GLU A 47 -21.31 -4.90 -25.81
CA GLU A 47 -22.45 -5.71 -26.25
C GLU A 47 -22.20 -7.22 -26.09
N ARG A 48 -21.00 -7.62 -25.62
CA ARG A 48 -20.54 -9.01 -25.54
C ARG A 48 -20.50 -9.56 -24.09
N GLY A 49 -20.98 -8.80 -23.12
CA GLY A 49 -21.09 -9.16 -21.71
C GLY A 49 -19.78 -9.15 -20.90
N ARG A 50 -18.69 -8.53 -21.38
CA ARG A 50 -17.42 -8.38 -20.63
C ARG A 50 -17.11 -6.90 -20.39
N SER A 51 -17.15 -6.47 -19.13
CA SER A 51 -16.83 -5.09 -18.78
C SER A 51 -15.34 -4.81 -19.00
N ILE A 52 -15.00 -3.61 -19.47
CA ILE A 52 -13.60 -3.16 -19.57
C ILE A 52 -12.93 -3.28 -18.19
N ILE A 53 -13.67 -2.95 -17.13
CA ILE A 53 -13.19 -2.98 -15.75
C ILE A 53 -12.75 -4.39 -15.37
N GLU A 54 -13.53 -5.43 -15.69
CA GLU A 54 -13.19 -6.82 -15.36
C GLU A 54 -11.86 -7.27 -15.98
N GLU A 55 -11.58 -6.85 -17.22
CA GLU A 55 -10.30 -7.17 -17.87
C GLU A 55 -9.14 -6.39 -17.24
N LEU A 56 -9.35 -5.13 -16.86
CA LEU A 56 -8.35 -4.35 -16.16
C LEU A 56 -8.08 -4.90 -14.74
N GLU A 57 -9.11 -5.36 -14.02
CA GLU A 57 -8.98 -6.03 -12.72
C GLU A 57 -8.18 -7.33 -12.82
N LYS A 58 -8.36 -8.11 -13.89
CA LYS A 58 -7.53 -9.30 -14.16
C LYS A 58 -6.06 -8.92 -14.36
N ILE A 59 -5.79 -7.83 -15.08
CA ILE A 59 -4.42 -7.31 -15.23
C ILE A 59 -3.86 -6.92 -13.86
N ASP A 60 -4.64 -6.19 -13.05
CA ASP A 60 -4.20 -5.78 -11.72
C ASP A 60 -3.86 -6.98 -10.83
N ALA A 61 -4.81 -7.91 -10.67
CA ALA A 61 -4.67 -9.10 -9.84
C ALA A 61 -3.48 -9.97 -10.27
N ARG A 62 -3.21 -10.05 -11.58
CA ARG A 62 -2.09 -10.84 -12.10
C ARG A 62 -0.73 -10.26 -11.78
N PHE A 63 -0.61 -8.93 -11.74
CA PHE A 63 0.68 -8.22 -11.69
C PHE A 63 0.94 -7.50 -10.36
N ILE A 64 -0.07 -7.32 -9.52
CA ILE A 64 0.09 -6.76 -8.18
C ILE A 64 1.11 -7.56 -7.36
N GLY A 65 2.04 -6.84 -6.72
CA GLY A 65 3.15 -7.44 -5.98
C GLY A 65 4.29 -8.01 -6.84
N LYS A 66 4.15 -8.09 -8.18
CA LYS A 66 5.20 -8.54 -9.10
C LYS A 66 5.94 -7.40 -9.78
N ILE A 67 5.22 -6.32 -10.09
CA ILE A 67 5.78 -5.09 -10.70
C ILE A 67 5.23 -3.85 -9.96
N SER A 68 5.77 -2.67 -10.29
CA SER A 68 5.31 -1.41 -9.68
C SER A 68 3.91 -1.02 -10.16
N ASP A 69 3.13 -0.35 -9.32
CA ASP A 69 1.76 0.06 -9.64
C ASP A 69 1.73 0.99 -10.87
N LYS A 70 2.72 1.88 -10.99
CA LYS A 70 2.94 2.68 -12.19
C LYS A 70 3.08 1.82 -13.45
N ALA A 71 3.79 0.70 -13.40
CA ALA A 71 3.92 -0.20 -14.54
C ALA A 71 2.60 -0.92 -14.86
N ILE A 72 1.83 -1.31 -13.83
CA ILE A 72 0.49 -1.89 -13.99
C ILE A 72 -0.44 -0.90 -14.71
N PHE A 73 -0.50 0.35 -14.27
CA PHE A 73 -1.37 1.37 -14.88
C PHE A 73 -0.98 1.69 -16.33
N ASN A 74 0.31 1.68 -16.65
CA ASN A 74 0.76 1.79 -18.04
C ASN A 74 0.34 0.59 -18.87
N LEU A 75 0.48 -0.63 -18.33
CA LEU A 75 0.07 -1.86 -19.00
C LEU A 75 -1.44 -1.87 -19.29
N MET A 76 -2.26 -1.46 -18.31
CA MET A 76 -3.72 -1.32 -18.46
C MET A 76 -4.09 -0.34 -19.60
N ALA A 77 -3.48 0.85 -19.59
CA ALA A 77 -3.75 1.87 -20.61
C ALA A 77 -3.34 1.39 -22.02
N ASN A 78 -2.16 0.76 -22.14
CA ASN A 78 -1.68 0.21 -23.41
C ASN A 78 -2.57 -0.94 -23.90
N TRP A 79 -2.98 -1.84 -23.01
CA TRP A 79 -3.89 -2.92 -23.36
C TRP A 79 -5.21 -2.38 -23.91
N TYR A 80 -5.80 -1.37 -23.25
CA TYR A 80 -7.03 -0.73 -23.73
C TYR A 80 -6.84 -0.07 -25.10
N GLU A 81 -5.74 0.66 -25.27
CA GLU A 81 -5.40 1.32 -26.53
C GLU A 81 -5.33 0.31 -27.68
N GLU A 82 -4.62 -0.80 -27.49
CA GLU A 82 -4.38 -1.81 -28.53
C GLU A 82 -5.59 -2.71 -28.79
N LYS A 83 -6.34 -3.09 -27.75
CA LYS A 83 -7.39 -4.10 -27.85
C LYS A 83 -8.78 -3.54 -28.07
N ILE A 84 -9.01 -2.27 -27.70
CA ILE A 84 -10.34 -1.65 -27.74
C ILE A 84 -10.32 -0.41 -28.62
N ARG A 85 -9.51 0.60 -28.27
CA ARG A 85 -9.58 1.90 -28.91
C ARG A 85 -9.12 1.89 -30.37
N GLN A 86 -7.94 1.34 -30.65
CA GLN A 86 -7.41 1.29 -32.02
C GLN A 86 -8.28 0.45 -32.97
N PRO A 87 -8.78 -0.74 -32.59
CA PRO A 87 -9.74 -1.49 -33.41
C PRO A 87 -11.02 -0.72 -33.73
N GLN A 88 -11.60 0.00 -32.75
CA GLN A 88 -12.83 0.78 -32.96
C GLN A 88 -12.62 1.97 -33.90
N LEU A 89 -11.53 2.73 -33.69
CA LEU A 89 -11.21 3.87 -34.56
C LEU A 89 -10.92 3.46 -36.02
N LYS A 90 -10.37 2.26 -36.24
CA LYS A 90 -10.18 1.72 -37.60
C LYS A 90 -11.49 1.38 -38.30
N PHE A 91 -12.52 1.00 -37.54
CA PHE A 91 -13.83 0.65 -38.08
C PHE A 91 -14.68 1.90 -38.33
N ASP A 92 -14.61 2.87 -37.42
CA ASP A 92 -15.28 4.17 -37.55
C ASP A 92 -14.35 5.29 -37.07
N ASN A 93 -13.83 6.06 -38.04
CA ASN A 93 -12.94 7.19 -37.77
C ASN A 93 -13.62 8.34 -37.00
N ASN A 94 -14.95 8.35 -36.96
CA ASN A 94 -15.74 9.34 -36.21
C ASN A 94 -16.21 8.80 -34.85
N ALA A 95 -15.86 7.56 -34.50
CA ALA A 95 -16.24 6.98 -33.22
C ALA A 95 -15.63 7.79 -32.07
N GLN A 96 -16.49 8.27 -31.17
CA GLN A 96 -16.07 8.92 -29.93
C GLN A 96 -15.66 7.85 -28.91
N VAL A 97 -14.45 7.32 -29.06
CA VAL A 97 -13.89 6.34 -28.14
C VAL A 97 -13.07 7.04 -27.06
N MET A 98 -13.37 6.76 -25.79
CA MET A 98 -12.64 7.32 -24.66
C MET A 98 -11.14 7.00 -24.75
N LYS A 99 -10.28 7.92 -24.31
CA LYS A 99 -8.84 7.67 -24.20
C LYS A 99 -8.51 7.29 -22.76
N LEU A 100 -8.11 6.05 -22.54
CA LEU A 100 -7.64 5.61 -21.22
C LEU A 100 -6.17 5.98 -21.04
N THR A 101 -5.85 6.71 -19.97
CA THR A 101 -4.49 7.07 -19.59
C THR A 101 -4.07 6.33 -18.32
N PRO A 102 -2.77 6.17 -18.05
CA PRO A 102 -2.30 5.58 -16.80
C PRO A 102 -2.82 6.29 -15.55
N GLU A 103 -3.03 7.62 -15.63
CA GLU A 103 -3.57 8.39 -14.51
C GLU A 103 -5.04 8.09 -14.23
N ILE A 104 -5.85 7.87 -15.27
CA ILE A 104 -7.24 7.43 -15.10
C ILE A 104 -7.29 6.05 -14.42
N CYS A 105 -6.43 5.13 -14.85
CA CYS A 105 -6.30 3.81 -14.20
C CYS A 105 -5.88 3.97 -12.73
N ARG A 106 -4.87 4.81 -12.46
CA ARG A 106 -4.39 5.07 -11.09
C ARG A 106 -5.54 5.53 -10.20
N ILE A 107 -6.26 6.57 -10.60
CA ILE A 107 -7.38 7.13 -9.82
C ILE A 107 -8.43 6.04 -9.56
N HIS A 108 -8.90 5.34 -10.59
CA HIS A 108 -9.93 4.32 -10.44
C HIS A 108 -9.50 3.18 -9.49
N PHE A 109 -8.31 2.61 -9.71
CA PHE A 109 -7.84 1.48 -8.89
C PHE A 109 -7.29 1.89 -7.52
N THR A 110 -7.06 3.18 -7.28
CA THR A 110 -6.71 3.70 -5.95
C THR A 110 -7.94 4.01 -5.11
N PHE A 111 -9.06 4.43 -5.71
CA PHE A 111 -10.20 4.97 -4.95
C PHE A 111 -11.54 4.25 -5.17
N HIS A 112 -11.73 3.54 -6.28
CA HIS A 112 -13.03 2.90 -6.63
C HIS A 112 -12.94 1.38 -6.64
N ALA A 113 -11.92 0.83 -7.30
CA ALA A 113 -11.67 -0.60 -7.40
C ALA A 113 -10.39 -0.95 -6.64
N MET A 114 -10.41 -0.76 -5.32
CA MET A 114 -9.22 -0.94 -4.49
C MET A 114 -8.82 -2.41 -4.36
N ASN A 115 -7.55 -2.70 -4.66
CA ASN A 115 -6.99 -4.03 -4.45
C ASN A 115 -6.45 -4.16 -3.01
N PRO A 116 -6.95 -5.10 -2.19
CA PRO A 116 -6.49 -5.28 -0.81
C PRO A 116 -4.98 -5.53 -0.69
N LYS A 117 -4.35 -6.18 -1.68
CA LYS A 117 -2.90 -6.38 -1.70
C LYS A 117 -2.14 -5.07 -1.84
N ARG A 118 -2.68 -4.12 -2.59
CA ARG A 118 -2.07 -2.79 -2.76
C ARG A 118 -2.16 -2.00 -1.45
N ILE A 119 -3.32 -1.99 -0.82
CA ILE A 119 -3.54 -1.34 0.49
C ILE A 119 -2.53 -1.88 1.51
N LEU A 120 -2.45 -3.21 1.62
CA LEU A 120 -1.56 -3.86 2.57
C LEU A 120 -0.07 -3.55 2.31
N LYS A 121 0.32 -3.48 1.03
CA LYS A 121 1.67 -3.04 0.62
C LYS A 121 1.94 -1.59 1.06
N GLU A 122 0.98 -0.69 0.87
CA GLU A 122 1.08 0.72 1.27
C GLU A 122 1.20 0.87 2.80
N ASP A 123 0.39 0.14 3.58
CA ASP A 123 0.45 0.13 5.04
C ASP A 123 1.80 -0.38 5.56
N ILE A 124 2.32 -1.46 4.98
CA ILE A 124 3.65 -2.00 5.34
C ILE A 124 4.75 -0.98 5.00
N LEU A 125 4.65 -0.31 3.85
CA LEU A 125 5.60 0.73 3.45
C LEU A 125 5.55 1.93 4.40
N PHE A 126 4.35 2.36 4.80
CA PHE A 126 4.16 3.42 5.78
C PHE A 126 4.83 3.07 7.11
N ILE A 127 4.60 1.87 7.63
CA ILE A 127 5.23 1.42 8.88
C ILE A 127 6.75 1.35 8.74
N ASN A 128 7.27 0.87 7.62
CA ASN A 128 8.72 0.86 7.35
C ASN A 128 9.32 2.27 7.41
N ASN A 129 8.67 3.23 6.78
CA ASN A 129 9.12 4.63 6.78
C ASN A 129 9.08 5.23 8.19
N ALA A 130 8.03 4.93 8.96
CA ALA A 130 7.93 5.36 10.36
C ALA A 130 9.05 4.74 11.23
N GLN A 131 9.39 3.47 11.00
CA GLN A 131 10.53 2.82 11.67
C GLN A 131 11.84 3.52 11.31
N GLU A 132 12.15 3.72 10.03
CA GLU A 132 13.38 4.45 9.63
C GLU A 132 13.43 5.87 10.21
N PHE A 133 12.29 6.57 10.29
CA PHE A 133 12.20 7.85 10.99
C PHE A 133 12.62 7.74 12.46
N LEU A 134 12.08 6.79 13.22
CA LEU A 134 12.44 6.59 14.64
C LEU A 134 13.92 6.25 14.83
N LYS A 135 14.46 5.42 13.94
CA LYS A 135 15.87 5.00 13.94
C LYS A 135 16.81 6.19 13.77
N THR A 136 16.51 7.07 12.81
CA THR A 136 17.33 8.26 12.53
C THR A 136 17.14 9.35 13.59
N ASN A 137 15.95 9.48 14.19
CA ASN A 137 15.60 10.67 14.98
C ASN A 137 15.54 10.48 16.50
N GLY A 138 15.76 9.29 17.05
CA GLY A 138 16.00 9.25 18.50
C GLY A 138 15.86 7.95 19.26
N VAL A 139 15.87 6.77 18.64
CA VAL A 139 16.02 5.53 19.44
C VAL A 139 17.32 5.56 20.25
N LEU A 140 18.40 6.11 19.67
CA LEU A 140 19.66 6.36 20.36
C LEU A 140 19.86 7.88 20.51
N LYS A 141 20.17 8.33 21.72
CA LYS A 141 20.54 9.70 22.05
C LYS A 141 21.95 9.71 22.62
N GLN A 142 22.78 10.64 22.16
CA GLN A 142 24.07 10.90 22.77
C GLN A 142 23.96 12.09 23.72
N ASN A 143 24.44 11.93 24.95
CA ASN A 143 24.59 13.05 25.86
C ASN A 143 25.75 13.94 25.38
N MET A 144 25.47 15.21 25.08
CA MET A 144 26.45 16.16 24.55
C MET A 144 27.57 16.53 25.54
N SER A 145 27.34 16.34 26.84
CA SER A 145 28.30 16.67 27.90
C SER A 145 29.16 15.49 28.33
N SER A 146 28.60 14.28 28.41
CA SER A 146 29.33 13.08 28.83
C SER A 146 29.73 12.14 27.68
N GLY A 147 29.23 12.39 26.47
CA GLY A 147 29.42 11.51 25.32
C GLY A 147 28.69 10.17 25.41
N ALA A 148 27.99 9.90 26.52
CA ALA A 148 27.33 8.63 26.79
C ALA A 148 26.10 8.44 25.89
N TYR A 149 25.94 7.24 25.35
CA TYR A 149 24.75 6.85 24.60
C TYR A 149 23.66 6.36 25.55
N SER A 150 22.43 6.76 25.28
CA SER A 150 21.24 6.33 26.01
C SER A 150 20.12 6.00 25.02
N ILE A 151 19.24 5.08 25.40
CA ILE A 151 18.08 4.71 24.59
C ILE A 151 16.90 5.57 25.00
N ASN A 152 16.18 6.13 24.02
CA ASN A 152 14.89 6.76 24.29
C ASN A 152 13.82 5.69 24.44
N ASN A 153 13.45 5.38 25.69
CA ASN A 153 12.47 4.34 26.00
C ASN A 153 11.07 4.62 25.40
N GLY A 154 10.68 5.88 25.16
CA GLY A 154 9.42 6.20 24.49
C GLY A 154 9.42 5.84 23.01
N TYR A 155 10.49 6.19 22.30
CA TYR A 155 10.64 5.80 20.89
C TYR A 155 10.86 4.29 20.75
N MET A 156 11.49 3.65 21.73
CA MET A 156 11.61 2.19 21.76
C MET A 156 10.24 1.50 21.93
N LYS A 157 9.35 2.05 22.75
CA LYS A 157 7.96 1.56 22.86
C LYS A 157 7.22 1.70 21.52
N GLN A 158 7.30 2.85 20.87
CA GLN A 158 6.69 3.07 19.54
C GLN A 158 7.28 2.12 18.49
N TRP A 159 8.59 1.93 18.49
CA TRP A 159 9.28 0.97 17.61
C TRP A 159 8.75 -0.45 17.79
N ASN A 160 8.56 -0.90 19.03
CA ASN A 160 8.02 -2.23 19.32
C ASN A 160 6.58 -2.39 18.83
N ILE A 161 5.74 -1.36 19.00
CA ILE A 161 4.36 -1.35 18.49
C ILE A 161 4.37 -1.47 16.96
N LEU A 162 5.13 -0.61 16.27
CA LEU A 162 5.26 -0.65 14.82
C LEU A 162 5.79 -2.00 14.32
N SER A 163 6.77 -2.57 15.02
CA SER A 163 7.33 -3.89 14.69
C SER A 163 6.29 -5.00 14.79
N LYS A 164 5.47 -4.98 15.85
CA LYS A 164 4.37 -5.93 16.03
C LYS A 164 3.33 -5.79 14.92
N THR A 165 2.85 -4.57 14.67
CA THR A 165 1.87 -4.30 13.61
C THR A 165 2.38 -4.74 12.25
N LYS A 166 3.64 -4.43 11.90
CA LYS A 166 4.26 -4.88 10.65
C LYS A 166 4.27 -6.41 10.53
N LEU A 167 4.63 -7.13 11.60
CA LEU A 167 4.62 -8.59 11.61
C LEU A 167 3.19 -9.15 11.43
N ASP A 168 2.19 -8.52 12.05
CA ASP A 168 0.80 -8.94 11.92
C ASP A 168 0.29 -8.70 10.49
N LEU A 169 0.62 -7.57 9.86
CA LEU A 169 0.31 -7.31 8.45
C LEU A 169 1.00 -8.30 7.50
N LEU A 170 2.27 -8.66 7.76
CA LEU A 170 2.99 -9.66 6.97
C LEU A 170 2.39 -11.07 7.13
N ARG A 171 1.93 -11.42 8.33
CA ARG A 171 1.23 -12.68 8.58
C ARG A 171 -0.10 -12.71 7.85
N TYR A 172 -0.88 -11.64 7.93
CA TYR A 172 -2.13 -11.50 7.20
C TYR A 172 -1.90 -11.61 5.68
N TYR A 173 -0.90 -10.90 5.14
CA TYR A 173 -0.52 -11.03 3.73
C TYR A 173 -0.24 -12.47 3.33
N LYS A 174 0.55 -13.18 4.13
CA LYS A 174 0.90 -14.57 3.86
C LYS A 174 -0.33 -15.49 3.96
N GLN A 175 -1.18 -15.30 4.94
CA GLN A 175 -2.37 -16.12 5.11
C GLN A 175 -3.36 -15.97 3.95
N GLU A 176 -3.67 -14.73 3.58
CA GLU A 176 -4.72 -14.45 2.59
C GLU A 176 -4.23 -14.62 1.14
N PHE A 177 -2.95 -14.32 0.86
CA PHE A 177 -2.47 -14.20 -0.53
C PHE A 177 -1.37 -15.20 -0.90
N SER A 178 -0.83 -16.00 0.04
CA SER A 178 0.26 -16.94 -0.29
C SER A 178 -0.23 -18.17 -1.06
N ASN A 179 -1.52 -18.50 -1.05
CA ASN A 179 -2.06 -19.64 -1.79
C ASN A 179 -2.07 -19.42 -3.32
N GLU A 180 -2.07 -18.18 -3.78
CA GLU A 180 -2.05 -17.85 -5.22
C GLU A 180 -0.69 -18.11 -5.90
N LEU A 181 0.39 -18.21 -5.12
CA LEU A 181 1.70 -18.62 -5.63
C LEU A 181 1.76 -20.12 -5.97
N LEU A 182 0.92 -20.93 -5.31
CA LEU A 182 0.87 -22.38 -5.52
C LEU A 182 0.05 -22.77 -6.75
N GLU A 183 -0.95 -21.97 -7.15
CA GLU A 183 -1.76 -22.27 -8.35
C GLU A 183 -1.01 -22.08 -9.67
N ASN A 184 0.08 -21.30 -9.68
CA ASN A 184 0.93 -21.12 -10.86
C ASN A 184 2.17 -22.04 -10.88
N GLY A 185 2.37 -22.85 -9.83
CA GLY A 185 3.44 -23.83 -9.73
C GLY A 185 2.86 -25.22 -9.85
N THR A 186 3.21 -25.94 -10.91
CA THR A 186 2.94 -27.38 -11.04
C THR A 186 3.22 -28.09 -9.71
N SER A 187 2.18 -28.71 -9.14
CA SER A 187 2.24 -29.51 -7.92
C SER A 187 3.15 -30.72 -8.11
N ASN A 188 4.45 -30.56 -7.90
CA ASN A 188 5.43 -31.65 -7.85
C ASN A 188 6.32 -31.45 -6.63
N GLY A 189 5.77 -31.75 -5.45
CA GLY A 189 6.51 -31.88 -4.20
C GLY A 189 5.66 -32.65 -3.20
N PRO A 190 6.17 -33.73 -2.56
CA PRO A 190 5.32 -34.66 -1.84
C PRO A 190 4.81 -34.04 -0.54
N HIS A 191 3.49 -34.14 -0.34
CA HIS A 191 2.84 -33.96 0.95
C HIS A 191 3.36 -34.99 1.96
N GLN A 192 3.94 -34.52 3.07
CA GLN A 192 4.04 -35.14 4.41
C GLN A 192 4.94 -34.19 5.24
N PHE A 193 4.62 -33.72 6.45
CA PHE A 193 4.03 -34.35 7.64
C PHE A 193 3.06 -33.33 8.30
N SER A 194 1.80 -33.67 8.60
CA SER A 194 1.30 -34.48 9.72
C SER A 194 1.78 -34.02 11.10
N SER A 195 0.92 -33.21 11.73
CA SER A 195 0.59 -33.16 13.18
C SER A 195 1.60 -33.72 14.19
N PHE A 196 2.18 -32.84 15.02
CA PHE A 196 1.93 -32.69 16.47
C PHE A 196 2.57 -31.39 16.97
#